data_AF-A0AAE3RS74-F1
#
_entry.id   AF-A0AAE3RS74-F1
#
_cell.length_a   1.000
_cell.length_b   1.000
_cell.length_c   1.000
_cell.angle_alpha   90.00
_cell.angle_beta   90.00
_cell.angle_gamma   90.00
#
_symmetry.space_group_name_H-M   'P 1'
#
loop_
_entity.id
_entity.type
_entity.pdbx_description
1 polymer ?
#
loop_
_entity_poly.entity_id
_entity_poly.type
_entity_poly.pdbx_seq_one_letter_code
_entity_poly.pdbx_strand_id
1 'polypeptide(L)' 'MEGKTIFIVIGVLMIVLWTCREGLKGLRSGIVEKTVKGSQTPMIISRAKEPSTYWSYIIVYFGMAIGALFTGIWLLFIK' A
#
# COMPACT_ATOMS: atom_id res chain seq x y z
N MET A 1 16.15 -8.01 -22.92
CA MET A 1 14.72 -7.69 -22.76
C MET A 1 14.15 -8.37 -21.52
N GLU A 2 14.37 -9.68 -21.33
CA GLU A 2 13.92 -10.46 -20.16
C GLU A 2 14.28 -9.86 -18.79
N GLY A 3 15.53 -9.43 -18.57
CA GLY A 3 15.94 -8.93 -17.25
C GLY A 3 15.19 -7.66 -16.80
N LYS A 4 14.82 -6.78 -17.74
CA LYS A 4 14.02 -5.58 -17.43
C LYS A 4 12.58 -5.95 -17.09
N THR A 5 11.99 -6.86 -17.85
CA THR A 5 10.63 -7.38 -17.63
C THR A 5 10.49 -8.03 -16.26
N ILE A 6 11.41 -8.93 -15.90
CA ILE A 6 11.42 -9.61 -14.59
C ILE A 6 11.55 -8.59 -13.45
N PHE A 7 12.42 -7.58 -13.60
CA PHE A 7 12.57 -6.53 -12.60
C PHE A 7 11.29 -5.71 -12.39
N ILE A 8 10.60 -5.33 -13.48
CA ILE A 8 9.32 -4.61 -13.40
C ILE A 8 8.26 -5.45 -12.68
N VAL A 9 8.13 -6.73 -13.04
CA VAL A 9 7.17 -7.64 -12.42
C VAL A 9 7.43 -7.77 -10.92
N ILE A 10 8.69 -8.01 -10.52
CA ILE A 10 9.05 -8.13 -9.10
C ILE A 10 8.76 -6.84 -8.36
N GLY A 11 9.19 -5.69 -8.89
CA GLY A 11 8.98 -4.39 -8.25
C GLY A 11 7.50 -4.07 -8.04
N VAL A 12 6.68 -4.30 -9.06
CA VAL A 12 5.22 -4.11 -8.98
C VAL A 12 4.61 -5.05 -7.94
N LEU A 13 4.93 -6.35 -7.99
CA LEU A 13 4.40 -7.32 -7.05
C LEU A 13 4.81 -7.02 -5.60
N MET A 14 6.03 -6.56 -5.37
CA MET A 14 6.48 -6.14 -4.03
C MET A 14 5.64 -4.99 -3.48
N ILE A 15 5.36 -3.96 -4.30
CA ILE A 15 4.53 -2.82 -3.91
C ILE A 15 3.11 -3.29 -3.61
N VAL A 16 2.52 -4.09 -4.50
CA VAL A 16 1.16 -4.62 -4.37
C VAL A 16 1.02 -5.47 -3.11
N LEU A 17 1.94 -6.42 -2.90
CA LEU A 17 1.91 -7.29 -1.73
C LEU A 17 2.06 -6.50 -0.44
N TRP A 18 3.00 -5.57 -0.38
CA TRP A 18 3.21 -4.76 0.82
C TRP A 18 2.00 -3.87 1.13
N THR A 19 1.48 -3.15 0.14
CA THR A 19 0.32 -2.26 0.32
C THR A 19 -0.96 -3.03 0.67
N CYS A 20 -1.24 -4.16 0.02
CA CYS A 20 -2.34 -5.04 0.38
C CYS A 20 -2.18 -5.59 1.80
N ARG A 21 -0.97 -5.99 2.20
CA ARG A 21 -0.71 -6.50 3.55
C ARG A 21 -1.02 -5.44 4.61
N GLU A 22 -0.57 -4.21 4.43
CA GLU A 22 -0.85 -3.12 5.38
C GLU A 22 -2.34 -2.74 5.40
N GLY A 23 -2.99 -2.67 4.24
CA GLY A 23 -4.43 -2.44 4.14
C GLY A 23 -5.26 -3.52 4.83
N LEU A 24 -4.94 -4.80 4.60
CA LEU A 24 -5.62 -5.94 5.24
C LEU A 24 -5.33 -6.00 6.75
N LYS A 25 -4.09 -5.72 7.18
CA LYS A 25 -3.74 -5.61 8.60
C LYS A 25 -4.61 -4.54 9.27
N GLY A 26 -4.70 -3.35 8.67
CA GLY A 26 -5.51 -2.24 9.17
C GLY A 26 -7.01 -2.54 9.20
N LEU A 27 -7.54 -3.26 8.21
CA LEU A 27 -8.93 -3.74 8.21
C LEU A 27 -9.20 -4.74 9.33
N ARG A 28 -8.29 -5.71 9.53
CA ARG A 28 -8.44 -6.76 10.54
C ARG A 28 -8.35 -6.22 11.97
N SER A 29 -7.42 -5.29 12.23
CA SER A 29 -7.22 -4.71 13.56
C SER A 29 -8.16 -3.55 13.87
N GLY A 30 -8.74 -2.91 12.85
CA GLY A 30 -9.45 -1.62 13.01
C GLY A 30 -8.52 -0.46 13.38
N ILE A 31 -7.21 -0.65 13.22
CA ILE A 31 -6.15 0.27 13.64
C ILE A 31 -5.07 0.37 12.56
N VAL A 32 -4.68 1.59 12.20
CA VAL A 32 -3.53 1.88 11.34
C VAL A 32 -2.40 2.44 12.19
N GLU A 33 -1.23 1.81 12.11
CA GLU A 33 -0.01 2.26 12.78
C GLU A 33 0.85 3.03 11.79
N LYS A 34 1.23 4.26 12.16
CA LYS A 34 2.08 5.12 11.33
C LYS A 34 3.32 5.53 12.11
N THR A 35 4.50 5.27 11.54
CA THR A 35 5.74 5.83 12.04
C THR A 35 5.80 7.32 11.71
N VAL A 36 5.92 8.17 12.74
CA VAL A 36 6.05 9.62 12.57
C VAL A 36 7.52 10.00 12.73
N LYS A 37 8.05 10.77 11.78
CA LYS A 37 9.44 11.25 11.83
C LYS A 37 9.64 12.08 13.11
N GLY A 38 10.64 11.70 13.91
CA GLY A 38 10.94 12.37 15.17
C GLY A 38 10.14 11.88 16.38
N SER A 39 9.26 10.88 16.23
CA SER A 39 8.58 10.23 17.34
C SER A 39 9.22 8.89 17.68
N GLN A 40 9.41 8.60 18.97
CA GLN A 40 9.81 7.26 19.43
C GLN A 40 8.64 6.27 19.49
N THR A 41 7.40 6.78 19.43
CA THR A 41 6.19 5.95 19.44
C THR A 41 5.43 6.06 18.11
N PRO A 42 4.91 4.95 17.58
CA PRO A 42 4.07 4.98 16.39
C PRO A 42 2.76 5.69 16.71
N MET A 43 2.28 6.50 15.76
CA MET A 43 0.95 7.07 15.83
C MET A 43 -0.08 5.99 15.52
N ILE A 44 -1.08 5.86 16.39
CA ILE A 44 -2.13 4.84 16.29
C ILE A 44 -3.42 5.53 15.86
N ILE A 45 -3.92 5.19 14.68
CA ILE A 45 -5.16 5.73 14.11
C ILE A 45 -6.23 4.64 14.23
N SER A 46 -7.21 4.83 15.10
CA SER A 46 -8.29 3.88 15.31
C SER A 46 -9.54 4.27 14.53
N ARG A 47 -10.18 3.27 13.90
CA ARG A 47 -11.49 3.45 13.23
C ARG A 47 -12.55 4.06 14.13
N ALA A 48 -12.53 3.78 15.43
CA ALA A 48 -13.54 4.24 16.37
C ALA A 48 -13.35 5.71 16.78
N LYS A 49 -12.10 6.20 16.82
CA LYS A 49 -11.77 7.57 17.24
C LYS A 49 -11.69 8.52 16.05
N GLU A 50 -11.09 8.07 14.95
CA GLU A 50 -10.79 8.88 13.77
C GLU A 50 -11.21 8.14 12.49
N PRO A 51 -12.52 7.97 12.25
CA PRO A 51 -13.01 7.12 11.16
C PRO A 51 -12.62 7.65 9.77
N SER A 52 -12.65 8.97 9.54
CA SER A 52 -12.29 9.55 8.24
C SER A 52 -10.82 9.34 7.92
N THR A 53 -9.93 9.62 8.88
CA THR A 53 -8.49 9.40 8.77
C THR A 53 -8.17 7.92 8.59
N TYR A 54 -8.82 7.04 9.36
CA TYR A 54 -8.66 5.60 9.21
C TYR A 54 -9.00 5.14 7.78
N TRP A 55 -10.19 5.51 7.27
CA TRP A 55 -10.63 5.08 5.95
C TRP A 55 -9.79 5.67 4.82
N SER A 56 -9.30 6.91 4.96
CA SER A 56 -8.41 7.48 3.94
C SER A 56 -7.11 6.67 3.82
N TYR A 57 -6.51 6.23 4.93
CA TYR A 57 -5.35 5.34 4.90
C TYR A 57 -5.65 4.01 4.23
N ILE A 58 -6.77 3.36 4.60
CA ILE A 58 -7.18 2.08 3.98
C ILE A 58 -7.37 2.23 2.47
N ILE A 59 -8.07 3.29 2.03
CA ILE A 59 -8.29 3.57 0.61
C ILE A 59 -6.98 3.81 -0.11
N VAL A 60 -6.03 4.54 0.49
CA VAL A 60 -4.72 4.79 -0.11
C VAL A 60 -3.93 3.49 -0.25
N TYR A 61 -3.93 2.60 0.75
CA TYR A 61 -3.24 1.31 0.64
C TYR A 61 -3.76 0.49 -0.56
N PHE A 62 -5.08 0.31 -0.68
CA PHE A 62 -5.65 -0.46 -1.79
C PHE A 62 -5.57 0.29 -3.12
N GLY A 63 -5.73 1.61 -3.12
CA GLY A 63 -5.57 2.45 -4.31
C GLY A 63 -4.16 2.38 -4.88
N MET A 64 -3.13 2.36 -4.02
CA MET A 64 -1.73 2.17 -4.43
C MET A 64 -1.49 0.77 -5.01
N ALA A 65 -2.09 -0.28 -4.44
CA ALA A 65 -1.99 -1.62 -5.00
C ALA A 65 -2.57 -1.68 -6.42
N ILE A 66 -3.77 -1.12 -6.61
CA ILE A 66 -4.44 -1.06 -7.92
C ILE A 66 -3.62 -0.21 -8.91
N GLY A 67 -3.16 0.96 -8.49
CA GLY A 67 -2.35 1.85 -9.32
C GLY A 67 -1.02 1.21 -9.74
N ALA A 68 -0.37 0.46 -8.84
CA ALA A 68 0.86 -0.26 -9.15
C ALA A 68 0.62 -1.37 -10.19
N LEU A 69 -0.50 -2.11 -10.09
CA LEU A 69 -0.86 -3.12 -11.09
C LEU A 69 -1.10 -2.50 -12.47
N PHE A 70 -1.89 -1.42 -12.55
CA PHE A 70 -2.11 -0.72 -13.82
C PHE A 70 -0.82 -0.18 -14.43
N THR A 71 0.05 0.39 -13.61
CA THR A 71 1.37 0.88 -14.05
C THR A 71 2.23 -0.28 -14.56
N GLY A 72 2.23 -1.42 -13.87
CA GLY A 72 2.93 -2.63 -14.30
C GLY A 72 2.43 -3.14 -15.64
N ILE A 73 1.11 -3.25 -15.83
CA ILE A 73 0.50 -3.66 -17.10
C ILE A 73 0.90 -2.69 -18.23
N TRP A 74 0.82 -1.39 -17.98
CA TRP A 74 1.20 -0.38 -18.97
C TRP A 74 2.68 -0.49 -19.38
N LEU A 75 3.58 -0.66 -18.42
CA LEU A 75 5.02 -0.83 -18.65
C LEU A 75 5.38 -2.13 -19.36
N LEU A 76 4.54 -3.17 -19.27
CA LEU A 76 4.81 -4.49 -19.84
C LEU A 76 4.23 -4.67 -21.25
N PHE A 77 3.09 -4.04 -21.53
CA PHE A 77 2.31 -4.34 -22.74
C PHE A 77 2.11 -3.14 -23.68
N ILE A 78 2.22 -1.90 -23.19
CA ILE A 78 1.92 -0.70 -23.99
C ILE A 78 3.19 0.08 -24.31
N LYS A 79 4.12 0.16 -23.35
CA LYS A 79 5.38 0.88 -23.52
C LYS A 79 6.51 0.00 -24.03
#